data_AF-A0A401LEJ7-F1
#
_entry.id   AF-A0A401LEJ7-F1
#
_cell.length_a   1.000
_cell.length_b   1.000
_cell.length_c   1.000
_cell.angle_alpha   90.00
_cell.angle_beta   90.00
_cell.angle_gamma   90.00
#
_symmetry.space_group_name_H-M   'P 1'
#
loop_
_entity.id
_entity.type
_entity.pdbx_description
1 polymer ?
#
loop_
_entity_poly.entity_id
_entity_poly.type
_entity_poly.pdbx_seq_one_letter_code
_entity_poly.pdbx_strand_id
1 'polypeptide(L)'
;MTTRQLAEKLDIVPSTVVMYENGKHPIPYDVAIKLAEVLEIEASLLYDDFSHFLSVPYTEALKSVRTALGLSQKAFAERIGIVPSYYYKIEEGNRRPSRKVYHQMCVALKETNPQTSLLWEHPLQ
;
A
#
# COMPACT_ATOMS: atom_id res chain seq x y z
N MET A 1 -15.93 10.66 21.99
CA MET A 1 -16.58 10.31 20.70
C MET A 1 -17.00 8.85 20.77
N THR A 2 -18.20 8.50 20.30
CA THR A 2 -18.68 7.10 20.24
C THR A 2 -18.39 6.47 18.88
N THR A 3 -18.40 5.14 18.77
CA THR A 3 -18.28 4.39 17.49
C THR A 3 -19.27 4.89 16.44
N ARG A 4 -20.51 5.21 16.85
CA ARG A 4 -21.54 5.74 15.95
C ARG A 4 -21.20 7.15 15.44
N GLN A 5 -20.79 8.04 16.34
CA GLN A 5 -20.37 9.41 15.97
C GLN A 5 -19.14 9.38 15.04
N LEU A 6 -18.21 8.46 15.29
CA LEU A 6 -17.05 8.27 14.44
C LEU A 6 -17.46 7.75 13.05
N ALA A 7 -18.34 6.75 13.00
CA ALA A 7 -18.86 6.21 11.75
C ALA A 7 -19.58 7.27 10.90
N GLU A 8 -20.39 8.12 11.54
CA GLU A 8 -21.05 9.26 10.90
C GLU A 8 -20.04 10.26 10.32
N LYS A 9 -18.98 10.60 11.06
CA LYS A 9 -17.89 11.47 10.55
C LYS A 9 -17.13 10.84 9.39
N LEU A 10 -16.93 9.52 9.42
CA LEU A 10 -16.23 8.78 8.37
C LEU A 10 -17.10 8.49 7.14
N ASP A 11 -18.41 8.67 7.21
CA ASP A 11 -19.38 8.25 6.19
C ASP A 11 -19.32 6.74 5.90
N ILE A 12 -19.28 5.95 6.97
CA ILE A 12 -19.32 4.48 6.92
C ILE A 12 -20.29 3.93 7.94
N VAL A 13 -20.66 2.65 7.80
CA VAL A 13 -21.54 1.99 8.77
C VAL A 13 -20.79 1.72 10.09
N PRO A 14 -21.44 1.86 11.27
CA PRO A 14 -20.79 1.63 12.57
C PRO A 14 -20.15 0.26 12.72
N SER A 15 -20.71 -0.78 12.11
CA SER A 15 -20.13 -2.12 12.11
C SER A 15 -18.75 -2.17 11.46
N THR A 16 -18.48 -1.33 10.46
CA THR A 16 -17.16 -1.24 9.81
C THR A 16 -16.13 -0.65 10.77
N VAL A 17 -16.48 0.38 11.55
CA VAL A 17 -15.61 0.93 12.60
C VAL A 17 -15.25 -0.16 13.62
N VAL A 18 -16.25 -0.94 14.07
CA VAL A 18 -16.03 -2.07 14.99
C VAL A 18 -15.08 -3.12 14.38
N MET A 19 -15.14 -3.36 13.07
CA MET A 19 -14.21 -4.29 12.41
C MET A 19 -12.77 -3.76 12.39
N TYR A 20 -12.58 -2.44 12.27
CA TYR A 20 -11.27 -1.80 12.38
C TYR A 20 -10.73 -1.85 13.81
N GLU A 21 -11.54 -1.45 14.80
CA GLU A 21 -11.18 -1.43 16.22
C GLU A 21 -10.75 -2.82 16.73
N ASN A 22 -11.43 -3.87 16.27
CA ASN A 22 -11.11 -5.26 16.63
C ASN A 22 -10.02 -5.90 15.75
N GLY A 23 -9.41 -5.15 14.83
CA GLY A 23 -8.38 -5.66 13.92
C GLY A 23 -8.86 -6.75 12.95
N LYS A 24 -10.17 -6.90 12.75
CA LYS A 24 -10.73 -7.90 11.84
C LYS A 24 -10.51 -7.52 10.39
N HIS A 25 -10.61 -6.23 10.08
CA HIS A 25 -10.38 -5.68 8.75
C HIS A 25 -9.26 -4.63 8.79
N PRO A 26 -8.32 -4.62 7.82
CA PRO A 26 -7.36 -3.54 7.72
C PRO A 26 -8.07 -2.22 7.39
N ILE A 27 -7.58 -1.13 7.94
CA ILE A 27 -8.08 0.22 7.64
C ILE A 27 -7.58 0.61 6.24
N PRO A 28 -8.46 0.92 5.27
CA PRO A 28 -8.02 1.42 3.98
C PRO A 28 -7.28 2.76 4.13
N TYR A 29 -6.21 2.99 3.37
CA TYR A 29 -5.40 4.24 3.43
C TYR A 29 -6.25 5.52 3.48
N ASP A 30 -7.23 5.67 2.58
CA ASP A 30 -8.04 6.90 2.51
C ASP A 30 -8.90 7.07 3.77
N VAL A 31 -9.35 5.96 4.36
CA VAL A 31 -10.05 5.94 5.65
C VAL A 31 -9.07 6.25 6.78
N ALA A 32 -7.83 5.77 6.74
CA ALA A 32 -6.80 6.08 7.73
C ALA A 32 -6.49 7.59 7.73
N ILE A 33 -6.36 8.23 6.56
CA ILE A 33 -6.18 9.68 6.44
C ILE A 33 -7.36 10.43 7.10
N LYS A 34 -8.60 10.08 6.71
CA LYS A 34 -9.81 10.74 7.25
C LYS A 34 -9.99 10.49 8.75
N LEU A 35 -9.66 9.29 9.22
CA LEU A 35 -9.73 8.91 10.63
C LEU A 35 -8.71 9.70 11.45
N ALA A 36 -7.49 9.87 10.94
CA ALA A 36 -6.45 10.67 11.57
C ALA A 36 -6.87 12.14 11.71
N GLU A 37 -7.47 12.72 10.67
CA GLU A 37 -8.03 14.07 10.70
C GLU A 37 -9.13 14.23 11.77
N VAL A 38 -10.07 13.27 11.82
CA VAL A 38 -11.16 13.28 12.81
C VAL A 38 -10.66 13.13 14.26
N LEU A 39 -9.59 12.37 14.46
CA LEU A 39 -9.00 12.09 15.76
C LEU A 39 -7.91 13.09 16.16
N GLU A 40 -7.50 13.99 15.27
CA GLU A 40 -6.40 14.93 15.46
C GLU A 40 -5.07 14.23 15.83
N ILE A 41 -4.76 13.12 15.14
CA ILE A 41 -3.53 12.35 15.31
C ILE A 41 -2.75 12.23 13.99
N GLU A 42 -1.47 11.84 14.10
CA GLU A 42 -0.66 11.51 12.93
C GLU A 42 -1.21 10.27 12.20
N ALA A 43 -1.45 10.37 10.89
CA ALA A 43 -2.01 9.28 10.09
C ALA A 43 -1.10 8.05 10.01
N SER A 44 0.21 8.25 10.12
CA SER A 44 1.20 7.17 10.13
C SER A 44 1.01 6.18 11.28
N LEU A 45 0.37 6.60 12.38
CA LEU A 45 0.01 5.74 13.50
C LEU A 45 -1.05 4.69 13.13
N LEU A 46 -1.76 4.88 12.02
CA LEU A 46 -2.83 4.00 11.53
C LEU A 46 -2.39 3.15 10.33
N TYR A 47 -1.16 3.32 9.84
CA TYR A 47 -0.70 2.63 8.64
C TYR A 47 -0.30 1.18 8.93
N ASP A 48 -0.80 0.27 8.09
CA ASP A 48 -0.16 -1.02 7.86
C ASP A 48 0.91 -0.91 6.76
N ASP A 49 1.65 -1.99 6.48
CA ASP A 49 2.69 -2.03 5.45
C ASP A 49 2.21 -1.52 4.07
N PHE A 50 0.97 -1.86 3.70
CA PHE A 50 0.38 -1.43 2.44
C PHE A 50 0.08 0.07 2.42
N SER A 51 -0.46 0.59 3.52
CA SER A 51 -0.75 2.03 3.67
C SER A 51 0.53 2.84 3.74
N HIS A 52 1.55 2.33 4.44
CA HIS A 52 2.88 2.93 4.46
C HIS A 52 3.48 2.98 3.05
N PHE A 53 3.44 1.87 2.31
CA PHE A 53 3.86 1.83 0.90
C PHE A 53 3.16 2.90 0.06
N LEU A 54 1.87 3.16 0.27
CA LEU A 54 1.13 4.17 -0.49
C LEU A 54 1.42 5.61 -0.06
N SER A 55 1.90 5.81 1.17
CA SER A 55 2.23 7.12 1.72
C SER A 55 3.58 7.68 1.24
N VAL A 56 4.45 6.81 0.69
CA VAL A 56 5.76 7.18 0.16
C VAL A 56 5.74 7.25 -1.37
N PRO A 57 6.79 7.80 -2.03
CA PRO A 57 6.93 7.81 -3.50
C PRO A 57 7.10 6.41 -4.11
N TYR A 58 6.09 5.54 -3.99
CA TYR A 58 6.17 4.14 -4.35
C TYR A 58 6.41 3.90 -5.84
N THR A 59 6.01 4.84 -6.70
CA THR A 59 6.28 4.78 -8.15
C THR A 59 7.79 4.76 -8.42
N GLU A 60 8.54 5.63 -7.75
CA GLU A 60 10.00 5.70 -7.86
C GLU A 60 10.67 4.50 -7.20
N ALA A 61 10.12 4.03 -6.07
CA ALA A 61 10.61 2.81 -5.42
C ALA A 61 10.45 1.58 -6.33
N LEU A 62 9.27 1.41 -6.94
CA LEU A 62 9.00 0.33 -7.90
C LEU A 62 9.94 0.40 -9.10
N LYS A 63 10.10 1.59 -9.69
CA LYS A 63 11.02 1.82 -10.81
C LYS A 63 12.46 1.47 -10.43
N SER A 64 12.93 1.95 -9.28
CA SER A 64 14.30 1.72 -8.79
C SER A 64 14.59 0.25 -8.57
N VAL A 65 13.69 -0.45 -7.86
CA VAL A 65 13.78 -1.89 -7.62
C VAL A 65 13.79 -2.65 -8.94
N ARG A 66 12.85 -2.34 -9.84
CA ARG A 66 12.77 -2.99 -11.15
C ARG A 66 14.06 -2.80 -11.96
N THR A 67 14.63 -1.60 -11.99
CA THR A 67 15.86 -1.31 -12.72
C THR A 67 17.09 -1.96 -12.08
N ALA A 68 17.16 -2.03 -10.75
CA ALA A 68 18.22 -2.73 -10.04
C ALA A 68 18.21 -4.25 -10.35
N LEU A 69 17.04 -4.81 -10.63
CA LEU A 69 16.88 -6.19 -11.11
C LEU A 69 17.14 -6.37 -12.61
N GLY A 70 17.42 -5.30 -13.36
CA GLY A 70 17.64 -5.34 -14.81
C GLY A 70 16.39 -5.69 -15.61
N LEU A 71 15.18 -5.46 -15.06
CA LEU A 71 13.93 -5.87 -15.69
C LEU A 71 13.26 -4.74 -16.47
N SER A 72 12.64 -5.08 -17.60
CA SER A 72 11.66 -4.21 -18.25
C SER A 72 10.36 -4.17 -17.44
N GLN A 73 9.53 -3.13 -17.64
CA GLN A 73 8.22 -3.06 -17.01
C GLN A 73 7.35 -4.29 -17.35
N LYS A 74 7.45 -4.79 -18.60
CA LYS A 74 6.75 -6.01 -19.05
C LYS A 74 7.22 -7.24 -18.26
N ALA A 75 8.53 -7.47 -18.20
CA ALA A 75 9.09 -8.63 -17.51
C ALA A 75 8.78 -8.62 -16.00
N PHE A 76 8.77 -7.44 -15.39
CA PHE A 76 8.42 -7.30 -13.98
C PHE A 76 6.93 -7.55 -13.73
N ALA A 77 6.04 -7.04 -14.59
CA ALA A 77 4.60 -7.32 -14.52
C ALA A 77 4.29 -8.82 -14.65
N GLU A 78 4.94 -9.49 -15.60
CA GLU A 78 4.83 -10.94 -15.79
C GLU A 78 5.29 -11.71 -14.56
N ARG A 79 6.39 -11.28 -13.93
CA ARG A 79 6.90 -11.88 -12.69
C ARG A 79 5.96 -11.72 -11.50
N ILE A 80 5.31 -10.56 -11.36
CA ILE A 80 4.31 -10.30 -10.32
C ILE A 80 2.98 -11.05 -10.61
N GLY A 81 2.77 -11.49 -11.86
CA GLY A 81 1.55 -12.14 -12.30
C GLY A 81 0.41 -11.15 -12.55
N ILE A 82 0.72 -9.99 -13.14
CA ILE A 82 -0.27 -8.99 -13.56
C ILE A 82 -0.07 -8.59 -15.03
N VAL A 83 -1.11 -8.03 -15.64
CA VAL A 83 -1.05 -7.57 -17.03
C VAL A 83 -0.07 -6.39 -17.16
N PRO A 84 0.85 -6.37 -18.14
CA PRO A 84 1.82 -5.28 -18.32
C PRO A 84 1.21 -3.88 -18.37
N SER A 85 0.12 -3.70 -19.13
CA SER A 85 -0.56 -2.41 -19.24
C SER A 85 -1.12 -1.89 -17.92
N TYR A 86 -1.43 -2.78 -16.97
CA TYR A 86 -1.84 -2.41 -15.63
C TYR A 86 -0.65 -1.99 -14.78
N TYR A 87 0.48 -2.71 -14.86
CA TYR A 87 1.71 -2.31 -14.18
C TYR A 87 2.24 -0.96 -14.64
N TYR A 88 2.17 -0.65 -15.94
CA TYR A 88 2.63 0.64 -16.48
C TYR A 88 1.92 1.80 -15.80
N LYS A 89 0.59 1.70 -15.68
CA LYS A 89 -0.20 2.73 -14.99
C LYS A 89 0.15 2.83 -13.51
N ILE A 90 0.55 1.74 -12.86
CA ILE A 90 1.00 1.78 -11.47
C ILE A 90 2.33 2.50 -11.34
N GLU A 91 3.35 2.11 -12.12
CA GLU A 91 4.68 2.72 -12.04
C GLU A 91 4.68 4.18 -12.49
N GLU A 92 3.81 4.57 -13.41
CA GLU A 92 3.63 5.98 -13.82
C GLU A 92 2.79 6.82 -12.84
N GLY A 93 2.22 6.22 -11.79
CA GLY A 93 1.34 6.91 -10.85
C GLY A 93 -0.07 7.18 -11.36
N ASN A 94 -0.40 6.73 -12.57
CA ASN A 94 -1.72 6.84 -13.18
C ASN A 94 -2.78 5.91 -12.54
N ARG A 95 -2.36 4.93 -11.73
CA ARG A 95 -3.24 3.98 -11.06
C ARG A 95 -2.65 3.47 -9.76
N ARG A 96 -3.43 3.54 -8.67
CA ARG A 96 -3.06 2.93 -7.40
C ARG A 96 -3.15 1.39 -7.46
N PRO A 97 -2.15 0.65 -6.96
CA PRO A 97 -2.24 -0.80 -6.86
C PRO A 97 -3.25 -1.21 -5.79
N SER A 98 -3.83 -2.41 -5.93
CA SER A 98 -4.62 -3.00 -4.85
C SER A 98 -3.71 -3.65 -3.80
N ARG A 99 -4.24 -3.90 -2.59
CA ARG A 99 -3.51 -4.64 -1.54
C ARG A 99 -3.08 -6.03 -1.99
N LYS A 100 -3.89 -6.69 -2.85
CA LYS A 100 -3.52 -7.96 -3.49
C LYS A 100 -2.30 -7.82 -4.38
N VAL A 101 -2.27 -6.79 -5.22
CA VAL A 101 -1.16 -6.52 -6.15
C VAL A 101 0.12 -6.16 -5.38
N TYR A 102 0.00 -5.36 -4.32
CA TYR A 102 1.11 -5.11 -3.39
C TYR A 102 1.68 -6.39 -2.81
N HIS A 103 0.82 -7.31 -2.33
CA HIS A 103 1.28 -8.59 -1.82
C HIS A 103 1.99 -9.43 -2.89
N GLN A 104 1.46 -9.47 -4.12
CA GLN A 104 2.13 -10.14 -5.25
C GLN A 104 3.52 -9.54 -5.53
N MET A 105 3.67 -8.21 -5.45
CA MET A 105 4.97 -7.54 -5.58
C MET A 105 5.93 -7.98 -4.47
N CYS A 106 5.49 -7.95 -3.21
CA CYS A 106 6.32 -8.38 -2.08
C CYS A 106 6.78 -9.84 -2.22
N VAL A 107 5.91 -10.74 -2.65
CA VAL A 107 6.25 -12.16 -2.87
C VAL A 107 7.28 -12.30 -3.99
N ALA A 108 7.01 -11.71 -5.17
CA ALA A 108 7.91 -11.78 -6.32
C ALA A 108 9.31 -11.21 -6.03
N LEU A 109 9.40 -10.17 -5.20
CA LEU A 109 10.68 -9.58 -4.79
C LEU A 109 11.44 -10.48 -3.83
N LYS A 110 10.78 -11.05 -2.82
CA LYS A 110 11.40 -12.00 -1.88
C LYS A 110 11.96 -13.23 -2.60
N GLU A 111 11.26 -13.73 -3.61
CA GLU A 111 11.71 -14.85 -4.43
C GLU A 111 12.91 -14.50 -5.32
N THR A 112 13.02 -13.24 -5.76
CA THR A 112 14.13 -12.78 -6.60
C THR A 112 15.38 -12.49 -5.78
N ASN A 113 15.23 -11.79 -4.65
CA ASN A 113 16.30 -11.50 -3.71
C ASN A 113 15.68 -11.18 -2.33
N PRO A 114 15.95 -11.99 -1.29
CA PRO A 114 15.41 -11.79 0.06
C PRO A 114 15.73 -10.41 0.68
N GLN A 115 16.78 -9.73 0.21
CA GLN A 115 17.17 -8.39 0.68
C GLN A 115 16.41 -7.25 -0.02
N THR A 116 15.68 -7.53 -1.10
CA THR A 116 14.92 -6.50 -1.84
C THR A 116 13.56 -6.27 -1.19
N SER A 117 13.29 -5.02 -0.76
CA SER A 117 12.06 -4.62 -0.09
C SER A 117 11.45 -3.36 -0.73
N LEU A 118 10.13 -3.29 -0.74
CA LEU A 118 9.38 -2.07 -1.13
C LEU A 118 9.25 -1.06 0.01
N LEU A 119 9.59 -1.44 1.24
CA LEU A 119 9.43 -0.59 2.42
C LEU A 119 10.68 0.24 2.76
N TRP A 120 11.70 0.22 1.89
CA TRP A 120 12.94 1.02 1.95
C TRP A 120 13.34 1.54 3.34
N GLU A 121 13.77 0.66 4.24
CA GLU A 121 14.45 1.07 5.48
C GLU A 121 15.98 1.08 5.34
N HIS A 122 16.55 0.56 4.25
CA HIS A 122 18.01 0.56 4.05
C HIS A 122 18.38 0.80 2.57
N PRO A 123 19.04 1.93 2.24
CA PRO A 123 19.72 2.04 0.97
C PRO A 123 20.84 1.01 0.93
N LEU A 124 20.86 0.16 -0.10
CA LEU A 124 22.03 -0.65 -0.42
C LEU A 124 23.20 0.33 -0.66
N GLN A 125 24.17 0.31 0.26
CA GLN A 125 25.49 0.91 0.06
C GLN A 125 26.38 -0.05 -0.74
#